data_AF-A0AAV6B4M6-F1
#
_entry.id   AF-A0AAV6B4M6-F1
#
_cell.length_a   1.000
_cell.length_b   1.000
_cell.length_c   1.000
_cell.angle_alpha   90.00
_cell.angle_beta   90.00
_cell.angle_gamma   90.00
#
_symmetry.space_group_name_H-M   'P 1'
#
loop_
_entity.id
_entity.type
_entity.pdbx_description
1 polymer ?
#
loop_
_entity_poly.entity_id
_entity_poly.type
_entity_poly.pdbx_seq_one_letter_code
_entity_poly.pdbx_strand_id
1 'polypeptide(L)'
;MDTPKWKMGYKAAFAAYKRRKVRAPSLAPPLLMIFQHGLAQAISEQPKLWINRLRLLFTPCYQKGQHCMQINTSRKSAFTLVEIMIVVAIIGLLAAIAIPNFIKAREASQRNACIANLKQIDGAKQTWALETKQTSSASPGEAALYGPTLYIRDTPNCPANGTYEIGAVSDKPTCNLDAAPNLHTF
;
A
#
# COMPACT_ATOMS: atom_id res chain seq x y z
N MET A 1 2.04 25.77 -44.41
CA MET A 1 2.33 26.19 -43.02
C MET A 1 1.26 25.58 -42.14
N ASP A 2 1.48 24.33 -41.73
CA ASP A 2 0.50 23.52 -41.01
C ASP A 2 0.76 23.56 -39.51
N THR A 3 -0.30 23.81 -38.74
CA THR A 3 -0.25 23.76 -37.27
C THR A 3 -0.57 22.35 -36.77
N PRO A 4 0.12 21.83 -35.75
CA PRO A 4 -0.04 20.45 -35.31
C PRO A 4 -1.33 20.20 -34.48
N LYS A 5 -2.09 19.17 -34.87
CA LYS A 5 -3.44 18.75 -34.40
C LYS A 5 -3.59 18.41 -32.90
N TRP A 6 -2.51 18.29 -32.13
CA TRP A 6 -2.54 17.78 -30.75
C TRP A 6 -3.08 18.80 -29.72
N LYS A 7 -3.20 20.09 -30.07
CA LYS A 7 -3.64 21.15 -29.14
C LYS A 7 -5.17 21.33 -29.00
N MET A 8 -6.01 20.59 -29.72
CA MET A 8 -7.47 20.74 -29.62
C MET A 8 -8.16 19.79 -28.62
N GLY A 9 -7.55 18.65 -28.26
CA GLY A 9 -8.21 17.64 -27.42
C GLY A 9 -8.31 17.99 -25.93
N TYR A 10 -7.33 18.71 -25.37
CA TYR A 10 -7.23 18.89 -23.92
C TYR A 10 -8.25 19.89 -23.34
N LYS A 11 -8.70 20.88 -24.13
CA LYS A 11 -9.72 21.85 -23.69
C LYS A 11 -11.12 21.23 -23.62
N ALA A 12 -11.42 20.26 -24.47
CA ALA A 12 -12.70 19.55 -24.46
C ALA A 12 -12.84 18.60 -23.25
N ALA A 13 -11.76 17.92 -22.87
CA ALA A 13 -11.76 16.99 -21.74
C ALA A 13 -11.99 17.68 -20.38
N PHE A 14 -11.44 18.89 -20.19
CA PHE A 14 -11.60 19.63 -18.93
C PHE A 14 -13.02 20.19 -18.73
N ALA A 15 -13.73 20.49 -19.82
CA ALA A 15 -15.13 20.92 -19.79
C ALA A 15 -16.10 19.78 -19.41
N ALA A 16 -15.71 18.52 -19.60
CA ALA A 16 -16.52 17.35 -19.25
C ALA A 16 -16.42 16.94 -17.76
N TYR A 17 -15.25 17.15 -17.13
CA TYR A 17 -15.05 16.82 -15.71
C TYR A 17 -15.90 17.70 -14.77
N LYS A 18 -16.15 18.96 -15.15
CA LYS A 18 -16.83 19.93 -14.27
C LYS A 18 -18.36 19.81 -14.23
N ARG A 19 -18.97 18.86 -14.96
CA ARG A 19 -20.44 18.67 -15.02
C ARG A 19 -21.00 17.48 -14.23
N ARG A 20 -20.17 16.74 -13.48
CA ARG A 20 -20.64 15.67 -12.57
C ARG A 20 -20.50 16.08 -11.11
N LYS A 21 -21.22 17.12 -10.70
CA LYS A 21 -21.50 17.38 -9.29
C LYS A 21 -22.97 17.76 -9.16
N VAL A 22 -23.65 17.08 -8.23
CA VAL A 22 -25.00 17.33 -7.72
C VAL A 22 -26.17 16.78 -8.54
N ARG A 23 -26.58 15.56 -8.19
CA ARG A 23 -28.00 15.24 -8.01
C ARG A 23 -28.15 14.18 -6.90
N ALA A 24 -28.26 14.66 -5.67
CA ALA A 24 -28.75 13.85 -4.56
C ALA A 24 -30.29 13.77 -4.67
N PRO A 25 -30.91 12.59 -4.56
CA PRO A 25 -32.35 12.51 -4.35
C PRO A 25 -32.66 12.84 -2.89
N SER A 26 -33.42 13.92 -2.73
CA SER A 26 -34.18 14.28 -1.54
C SER A 26 -35.28 13.25 -1.29
N LEU A 27 -35.37 12.68 -0.09
CA LEU A 27 -36.65 12.43 0.58
C LEU A 27 -36.38 12.14 2.06
N ALA A 28 -36.93 12.98 2.93
CA ALA A 28 -37.00 12.83 4.38
C ALA A 28 -38.45 13.18 4.82
N PRO A 29 -38.81 13.11 6.11
CA PRO A 29 -39.36 11.97 6.86
C PRO A 29 -40.79 12.31 7.41
N PRO A 30 -41.46 11.49 8.25
CA PRO A 30 -41.40 11.77 9.72
C PRO A 30 -41.75 10.58 10.67
N LEU A 31 -41.03 10.41 11.79
CA LEU A 31 -41.58 10.18 13.15
C LEU A 31 -40.48 9.81 14.17
N LEU A 32 -40.45 10.55 15.29
CA LEU A 32 -39.72 10.31 16.57
C LEU A 32 -38.19 10.42 16.51
N MET A 33 -37.51 11.55 16.75
CA MET A 33 -37.80 12.68 17.65
C MET A 33 -38.01 12.28 19.13
N ILE A 34 -37.03 11.61 19.75
CA ILE A 34 -36.75 11.75 21.19
C ILE A 34 -35.22 11.65 21.38
N PHE A 35 -34.63 12.79 21.80
CA PHE A 35 -33.32 13.03 22.47
C PHE A 35 -32.71 14.38 22.03
N GLN A 36 -33.54 15.43 22.13
CA GLN A 36 -33.12 16.77 22.56
C GLN A 36 -32.58 16.66 24.01
N HIS A 37 -31.62 17.42 24.53
CA HIS A 37 -30.98 18.68 24.20
C HIS A 37 -29.64 18.75 24.97
N GLY A 38 -28.69 19.55 24.49
CA GLY A 38 -27.76 20.25 25.39
C GLY A 38 -26.28 19.93 25.20
N LEU A 39 -25.66 20.64 24.25
CA LEU A 39 -24.31 21.24 24.26
C LEU A 39 -23.98 21.54 22.79
N ALA A 40 -24.60 22.58 22.22
CA ALA A 40 -23.95 23.89 22.10
C ALA A 40 -22.58 23.75 21.39
N GLN A 41 -22.59 23.86 20.06
CA GLN A 41 -22.14 25.05 19.33
C GLN A 41 -20.60 25.16 19.26
N ALA A 42 -20.04 24.98 18.06
CA ALA A 42 -19.45 26.10 17.31
C ALA A 42 -18.72 25.64 16.02
N ILE A 43 -18.74 26.55 15.03
CA ILE A 43 -17.82 26.68 13.89
C ILE A 43 -18.20 25.89 12.61
N SER A 44 -19.25 26.37 11.93
CA SER A 44 -19.23 26.51 10.48
C SER A 44 -19.35 28.00 10.12
N GLU A 45 -18.26 28.63 9.67
CA GLU A 45 -18.19 29.50 8.48
C GLU A 45 -16.78 30.13 8.35
N GLN A 46 -16.38 30.35 7.10
CA GLN A 46 -15.00 30.44 6.59
C GLN A 46 -14.38 31.85 6.78
N PRO A 47 -13.03 31.98 6.67
CA PRO A 47 -12.55 32.60 5.43
C PRO A 47 -11.22 32.05 4.90
N LYS A 48 -11.28 31.54 3.66
CA LYS A 48 -10.48 31.85 2.46
C LYS A 48 -9.16 32.67 2.61
N LEU A 49 -8.30 32.38 3.58
CA LEU A 49 -6.97 33.01 3.70
C LEU A 49 -5.80 32.02 3.78
N TRP A 50 -6.08 30.71 3.88
CA TRP A 50 -5.05 29.69 4.09
C TRP A 50 -4.54 29.02 2.79
N ILE A 51 -5.20 29.21 1.65
CA ILE A 51 -4.79 28.61 0.36
C ILE A 51 -3.59 29.34 -0.28
N ASN A 52 -3.31 30.59 0.10
CA ASN A 52 -2.15 31.35 -0.43
C ASN A 52 -0.85 31.19 0.37
N ARG A 53 -0.80 30.33 1.41
CA ARG A 53 0.40 30.10 2.24
C ARG A 53 1.00 28.70 2.12
N LEU A 54 0.51 27.88 1.19
CA LEU A 54 1.03 26.54 0.91
C LEU A 54 1.49 26.38 -0.55
N ARG A 55 1.91 27.48 -1.19
CA ARG A 55 2.52 27.50 -2.53
C ARG A 55 4.00 27.88 -2.50
N LEU A 56 4.68 27.67 -1.37
CA LEU A 56 6.11 27.97 -1.18
C LEU A 56 6.95 26.78 -0.67
N LEU A 57 6.39 25.58 -0.54
CA LEU A 57 7.14 24.40 -0.07
C LEU A 57 7.48 23.37 -1.15
N PHE A 58 7.14 23.62 -2.41
CA PHE A 58 7.59 22.81 -3.55
C PHE A 58 8.07 23.70 -4.70
N THR A 59 8.89 24.69 -4.38
CA THR A 59 9.82 25.23 -5.37
C THR A 59 10.98 24.25 -5.45
N PRO A 60 11.18 23.49 -6.55
CA PRO A 60 12.46 22.89 -6.80
C PRO A 60 13.41 24.04 -7.16
N CYS A 61 14.05 24.65 -6.16
CA CYS A 61 15.29 25.37 -6.41
C CYS A 61 16.37 24.32 -6.67
N TYR A 62 16.47 23.93 -7.94
CA TYR A 62 17.60 23.23 -8.52
C TYR A 62 18.86 24.08 -8.29
N GLN A 63 19.58 23.78 -7.22
CA GLN A 63 20.70 24.58 -6.72
C GLN A 63 21.95 24.33 -7.55
N LYS A 64 22.08 25.16 -8.59
CA LYS A 64 23.28 25.42 -9.37
C LYS A 64 24.28 26.18 -8.49
N GLY A 65 25.54 25.73 -8.44
CA GLY A 65 26.64 26.56 -7.94
C GLY A 65 27.69 25.79 -7.16
N GLN A 66 28.77 25.44 -7.84
CA GLN A 66 30.00 24.92 -7.27
C GLN A 66 30.59 25.90 -6.25
N HIS A 67 30.70 25.46 -5.00
CA HIS A 67 31.85 25.81 -4.17
C HIS A 67 32.74 24.57 -4.14
N CYS A 68 33.92 24.68 -4.73
CA CYS A 68 35.02 23.77 -4.44
C CYS A 68 35.37 23.94 -2.97
N MET A 69 34.71 23.16 -2.12
CA MET A 69 35.09 23.02 -0.72
C MET A 69 36.43 22.28 -0.72
N GLN A 70 37.51 23.05 -0.60
CA GLN A 70 38.84 22.56 -0.31
C GLN A 70 38.75 21.61 0.88
N ILE A 71 38.88 20.30 0.62
CA ILE A 71 38.95 19.30 1.68
C ILE A 71 40.30 19.54 2.37
N ASN A 72 40.28 20.29 3.48
CA ASN A 72 41.42 20.40 4.36
C ASN A 72 41.74 18.98 4.85
N THR A 73 42.76 18.36 4.27
CA THR A 73 43.26 17.04 4.64
C THR A 73 44.04 17.17 5.95
N SER A 74 43.28 17.45 7.01
CA SER A 74 43.78 17.35 8.39
C SER A 74 44.40 15.97 8.57
N ARG A 75 45.61 15.97 9.13
CA ARG A 75 46.49 14.81 9.26
C ARG A 75 45.69 13.61 9.77
N LYS A 76 45.62 12.58 8.92
CA LYS A 76 44.93 11.33 9.23
C LYS A 76 45.57 10.75 10.50
N SER A 77 44.83 10.73 11.60
CA SER A 77 45.07 9.85 12.73
C SER A 77 45.24 8.44 12.19
N ALA A 78 46.41 7.84 12.39
CA ALA A 78 46.61 6.44 12.09
C ALA A 78 45.83 5.64 13.15
N PHE A 79 44.74 5.00 12.74
CA PHE A 79 44.00 4.06 13.58
C PHE A 79 44.98 3.04 14.15
N THR A 80 45.01 2.89 15.47
CA THR A 80 45.78 1.82 16.08
C THR A 80 45.12 0.48 15.71
N LEU A 81 45.92 -0.54 15.38
CA LEU A 81 45.37 -1.87 15.05
C LEU A 81 44.49 -2.41 16.19
N VAL A 82 44.86 -2.10 17.44
CA VAL A 82 44.14 -2.49 18.66
C VAL A 82 42.72 -1.89 18.69
N GLU A 83 42.57 -0.62 18.31
CA GLU A 83 41.28 0.06 18.27
C GLU A 83 40.32 -0.57 17.26
N ILE A 84 40.82 -1.06 16.12
CA ILE A 84 39.99 -1.80 15.16
C ILE A 84 39.67 -3.21 15.67
N MET A 85 40.60 -3.90 16.34
CA MET A 85 40.37 -5.27 16.82
C MET A 85 39.22 -5.35 17.83
N ILE A 86 39.17 -4.44 18.82
CA ILE A 86 38.11 -4.46 19.84
C ILE A 86 36.73 -4.17 19.24
N VAL A 87 36.66 -3.31 18.23
CA VAL A 87 35.40 -2.96 17.56
C VAL A 87 34.81 -4.16 16.83
N VAL A 88 35.62 -4.88 16.06
CA VAL A 88 35.14 -6.07 15.33
C VAL A 88 34.75 -7.19 16.30
N ALA A 89 35.46 -7.34 17.43
CA ALA A 89 35.11 -8.31 18.46
C ALA A 89 33.72 -8.06 19.06
N ILE A 90 33.40 -6.80 19.39
CA ILE A 90 32.09 -6.44 19.95
C ILE A 90 30.98 -6.60 18.90
N ILE A 91 31.21 -6.15 17.66
CA ILE A 91 30.24 -6.32 16.57
C ILE A 91 29.95 -7.81 16.32
N GLY A 92 31.00 -8.66 16.33
CA GLY A 92 30.86 -10.10 16.16
C GLY A 92 29.99 -10.77 17.23
N LEU A 93 30.19 -10.40 18.51
CA LEU A 93 29.38 -10.91 19.62
C LEU A 93 27.90 -10.51 19.48
N LEU A 94 27.63 -9.24 19.15
CA LEU A 94 26.26 -8.76 18.96
C LEU A 94 25.58 -9.42 17.74
N ALA A 95 26.30 -9.57 16.63
CA ALA A 95 25.79 -10.20 15.41
C ALA A 95 25.46 -11.68 15.62
N ALA A 96 26.25 -12.42 16.41
CA ALA A 96 26.05 -13.84 16.68
C ALA A 96 24.67 -14.13 17.32
N ILE A 97 24.16 -13.23 18.16
CA ILE A 97 22.83 -13.37 18.80
C ILE A 97 21.74 -12.76 17.92
N ALA A 98 22.03 -11.65 17.22
CA ALA A 98 21.05 -10.92 16.43
C ALA A 98 20.62 -11.66 15.15
N ILE A 99 21.58 -12.23 14.40
CA ILE A 99 21.32 -12.89 13.10
C ILE A 99 20.30 -14.04 13.20
N PRO A 100 20.44 -15.03 14.10
CA PRO A 100 19.49 -16.15 14.13
C PRO A 100 18.07 -15.70 14.53
N ASN A 101 17.96 -14.68 15.40
CA ASN A 101 16.67 -14.13 15.78
C ASN A 101 16.02 -13.35 14.61
N PHE A 102 16.83 -12.59 13.87
CA PHE A 102 16.36 -11.85 12.70
C PHE A 102 15.83 -12.77 11.59
N ILE A 103 16.48 -13.91 11.33
CA ILE A 103 16.02 -14.89 10.34
C ILE A 103 14.64 -15.44 10.73
N LYS A 104 14.48 -15.87 11.99
CA LYS A 104 13.19 -16.38 12.49
C LYS A 104 12.08 -15.33 12.43
N ALA A 105 12.38 -14.09 12.80
CA ALA A 105 11.43 -12.99 12.72
C ALA A 105 11.00 -12.70 11.27
N ARG A 106 11.94 -12.76 10.32
CA ARG A 106 11.66 -12.61 8.90
C ARG A 106 10.79 -13.74 8.37
N GLU A 107 11.09 -14.99 8.68
CA GLU A 107 10.27 -16.14 8.28
C GLU A 107 8.84 -16.04 8.85
N ALA A 108 8.70 -15.69 10.13
CA ALA A 108 7.39 -15.50 10.75
C ALA A 108 6.59 -14.38 10.05
N SER A 109 7.24 -13.27 9.72
CA SER A 109 6.62 -12.17 8.95
C SER A 109 6.17 -12.63 7.55
N GLN A 110 7.01 -13.38 6.84
CA GLN A 110 6.66 -13.93 5.52
C GLN A 110 5.47 -14.90 5.61
N ARG A 111 5.45 -15.78 6.62
CA ARG A 111 4.32 -16.68 6.86
C ARG A 111 3.03 -15.93 7.14
N ASN A 112 3.07 -14.94 8.03
CA ASN A 112 1.91 -14.13 8.38
C ASN A 112 1.36 -13.32 7.19
N ALA A 113 2.24 -12.80 6.33
CA ALA A 113 1.84 -12.10 5.12
C ALA A 113 1.18 -13.04 4.09
N CYS A 114 1.74 -14.24 3.89
CA CYS A 114 1.14 -15.27 3.02
C CYS A 114 -0.27 -15.67 3.51
N ILE A 115 -0.38 -15.94 4.81
CA ILE A 115 -1.63 -16.18 5.55
C ILE A 115 -2.64 -15.05 5.31
N ALA A 116 -2.24 -13.79 5.47
CA ALA A 116 -3.13 -12.65 5.23
C ALA A 116 -3.64 -12.60 3.77
N ASN A 117 -2.77 -12.89 2.79
CA ASN A 117 -3.17 -12.96 1.39
C ASN A 117 -4.15 -14.10 1.12
N LEU A 118 -3.92 -15.30 1.67
CA LEU A 118 -4.83 -16.44 1.55
C LEU A 118 -6.23 -16.13 2.10
N LYS A 119 -6.32 -15.43 3.22
CA LYS A 119 -7.59 -14.93 3.77
C LYS A 119 -8.30 -13.95 2.84
N GLN A 120 -7.56 -13.05 2.21
CA GLN A 120 -8.13 -12.12 1.24
C GLN A 120 -8.67 -12.86 0.01
N ILE A 121 -7.94 -13.85 -0.50
CA ILE A 121 -8.35 -14.71 -1.62
C ILE A 121 -9.60 -15.51 -1.25
N ASP A 122 -9.64 -16.11 -0.05
CA ASP A 122 -10.79 -16.90 0.40
C ASP A 122 -12.06 -16.04 0.51
N GLY A 123 -11.95 -14.85 1.12
CA GLY A 123 -13.07 -13.91 1.20
C GLY A 123 -13.54 -13.43 -0.17
N ALA A 124 -12.61 -13.14 -1.09
CA ALA A 124 -12.95 -12.77 -2.46
C ALA A 124 -13.67 -13.91 -3.20
N LYS A 125 -13.18 -15.15 -3.06
CA LYS A 125 -13.78 -16.35 -3.64
C LYS A 125 -15.19 -16.59 -3.11
N GLN A 126 -15.40 -16.46 -1.80
CA GLN A 126 -16.73 -16.60 -1.20
C GLN A 126 -17.69 -15.53 -1.71
N THR A 127 -17.23 -14.27 -1.82
CA THR A 127 -18.03 -13.17 -2.36
C THR A 127 -18.41 -13.42 -3.82
N TRP A 128 -17.46 -13.88 -4.64
CA TRP A 128 -17.71 -14.27 -6.02
C TRP A 128 -18.77 -15.36 -6.14
N ALA A 129 -18.70 -16.40 -5.31
CA ALA A 129 -19.66 -17.50 -5.33
C ALA A 129 -21.08 -17.03 -4.98
N LEU A 130 -21.20 -16.12 -4.02
CA LEU A 130 -22.47 -15.53 -3.61
C LEU A 130 -23.09 -14.68 -4.72
N GLU A 131 -22.28 -13.84 -5.39
CA GLU A 131 -22.77 -12.95 -6.46
C GLU A 131 -23.15 -13.72 -7.74
N THR A 132 -22.39 -14.76 -8.07
CA THR A 132 -22.60 -15.57 -9.28
C THR A 132 -23.55 -16.75 -9.05
N LYS A 133 -24.06 -16.94 -7.83
CA LYS A 133 -24.94 -18.05 -7.42
C LYS A 133 -24.35 -19.42 -7.76
N GLN A 134 -23.03 -19.55 -7.63
CA GLN A 134 -22.32 -20.82 -7.84
C GLN A 134 -22.51 -21.75 -6.64
N THR A 135 -22.33 -23.04 -6.87
CA THR A 135 -22.29 -24.04 -5.80
C THR A 135 -20.89 -24.12 -5.18
N SER A 136 -20.78 -24.74 -4.00
CA SER A 136 -19.51 -24.90 -3.28
C SER A 136 -18.43 -25.68 -4.03
N SER A 137 -18.80 -26.42 -5.07
CA SER A 137 -17.90 -27.19 -5.94
C SER A 137 -17.35 -26.39 -7.12
N ALA A 138 -17.86 -25.19 -7.38
CA ALA A 138 -17.34 -24.34 -8.44
C ALA A 138 -16.00 -23.73 -8.03
N SER A 139 -15.06 -23.64 -8.97
CA SER A 139 -13.78 -22.95 -8.78
C SER A 139 -13.76 -21.69 -9.64
N PRO A 140 -13.48 -20.51 -9.08
CA PRO A 140 -13.25 -19.32 -9.91
C PRO A 140 -11.95 -19.46 -10.69
N GLY A 141 -11.97 -19.08 -11.96
CA GLY A 141 -10.74 -18.85 -12.71
C GLY A 141 -10.02 -17.59 -12.22
N GLU A 142 -8.71 -17.53 -12.43
CA GLU A 142 -7.86 -16.41 -11.98
C GLU A 142 -8.37 -15.04 -12.46
N ALA A 143 -8.85 -14.96 -13.71
CA ALA A 143 -9.41 -13.76 -14.32
C ALA A 143 -10.75 -13.30 -13.72
N ALA A 144 -11.45 -14.14 -12.95
CA ALA A 144 -12.69 -13.78 -12.28
C ALA A 144 -12.45 -13.11 -10.92
N LEU A 145 -11.28 -13.34 -10.33
CA LEU A 145 -10.95 -12.86 -8.99
C LEU A 145 -10.05 -11.62 -9.00
N TYR A 146 -9.08 -11.59 -9.92
CA TYR A 146 -8.06 -10.54 -9.97
C TYR A 146 -8.27 -9.56 -11.12
N GLY A 147 -8.23 -8.26 -10.80
CA GLY A 147 -8.22 -7.19 -11.78
C GLY A 147 -8.64 -5.84 -11.21
N PRO A 148 -8.43 -4.75 -11.97
CA PRO A 148 -8.62 -3.38 -11.50
C PRO A 148 -10.09 -3.01 -11.26
N THR A 149 -11.05 -3.87 -11.57
CA THR A 149 -12.48 -3.70 -11.27
C THR A 149 -13.10 -4.90 -10.54
N LEU A 150 -12.28 -5.88 -10.13
CA LEU A 150 -12.72 -7.11 -9.49
C LEU A 150 -12.48 -7.09 -7.97
N TYR A 151 -12.71 -8.22 -7.30
CA TYR A 151 -12.63 -8.33 -5.84
C TYR A 151 -11.24 -8.01 -5.30
N ILE A 152 -10.19 -8.48 -5.98
CA ILE A 152 -8.80 -8.17 -5.65
C ILE A 152 -8.19 -7.38 -6.81
N ARG A 153 -7.61 -6.22 -6.50
CA ARG A 153 -7.09 -5.27 -7.49
C ARG A 153 -5.91 -5.84 -8.29
N ASP A 154 -4.92 -6.36 -7.58
CA ASP A 154 -3.68 -6.88 -8.14
C ASP A 154 -3.42 -8.29 -7.61
N THR A 155 -2.88 -9.18 -8.45
CA THR A 155 -2.55 -10.55 -8.03
C THR A 155 -1.51 -10.51 -6.90
N PRO A 156 -1.81 -11.08 -5.72
CA PRO A 156 -0.88 -11.05 -4.60
C PRO A 156 0.34 -11.93 -4.92
N ASN A 157 1.53 -11.41 -4.67
CA ASN A 157 2.76 -12.20 -4.74
C ASN A 157 3.08 -12.79 -3.35
N CYS A 158 3.59 -14.01 -3.31
CA CYS A 158 4.04 -14.62 -2.06
C CYS A 158 5.43 -14.09 -1.68
N PRO A 159 5.66 -13.61 -0.44
CA PRO A 159 6.97 -13.13 -0.01
C PRO A 159 8.00 -14.26 0.17
N ALA A 160 7.55 -15.53 0.12
CA ALA A 160 8.40 -16.73 0.06
C ALA A 160 8.56 -17.29 -1.37
N ASN A 161 8.15 -16.53 -2.39
CA ASN A 161 8.27 -16.86 -3.82
C ASN A 161 7.47 -18.12 -4.25
N GLY A 162 6.33 -18.36 -3.61
CA GLY A 162 5.35 -19.38 -4.00
C GLY A 162 4.22 -18.84 -4.87
N THR A 163 3.45 -19.75 -5.43
CA THR A 163 2.20 -19.45 -6.15
C THR A 163 1.00 -19.76 -5.27
N TYR A 164 -0.11 -19.05 -5.51
CA TYR A 164 -1.38 -19.31 -4.82
C TYR A 164 -2.25 -20.18 -5.72
N GLU A 165 -2.75 -21.29 -5.19
CA GLU A 165 -3.71 -22.14 -5.88
C GLU A 165 -5.11 -21.90 -5.34
N ILE A 166 -6.02 -21.57 -6.26
CA ILE A 166 -7.43 -21.32 -5.96
C ILE A 166 -8.20 -22.57 -6.36
N GLY A 167 -8.55 -23.38 -5.37
CA GLY A 167 -9.44 -24.53 -5.54
C GLY A 167 -10.92 -24.13 -5.55
N ALA A 168 -11.79 -25.12 -5.42
CA ALA A 168 -13.23 -24.90 -5.33
C ALA A 168 -13.58 -23.96 -4.16
N VAL A 169 -14.78 -23.37 -4.20
CA VAL A 169 -15.28 -22.50 -3.13
C VAL A 169 -15.24 -23.20 -1.76
N SER A 170 -15.47 -24.51 -1.72
CA SER A 170 -15.40 -25.33 -0.50
C SER A 170 -13.97 -25.57 0.01
N ASP A 171 -12.97 -25.56 -0.86
CA ASP A 171 -11.59 -25.91 -0.50
C ASP A 171 -10.81 -24.67 -0.09
N LYS A 172 -10.05 -24.71 1.00
CA LYS A 172 -9.23 -23.55 1.41
C LYS A 172 -8.18 -23.23 0.33
N PRO A 173 -7.93 -21.96 -0.03
CA PRO A 173 -6.82 -21.63 -0.93
C PRO A 173 -5.49 -22.02 -0.26
N THR A 174 -4.55 -22.50 -1.07
CA THR A 174 -3.24 -22.96 -0.60
C THR A 174 -2.13 -22.15 -1.27
N CYS A 175 -0.98 -22.06 -0.61
CA CYS A 175 0.23 -21.53 -1.22
C CYS A 175 1.21 -22.68 -1.46
N ASN A 176 1.53 -22.94 -2.72
CA ASN A 176 2.50 -23.96 -3.08
C ASN A 176 3.91 -23.38 -2.91
N LEU A 177 4.66 -23.92 -1.95
CA LEU A 177 6.06 -23.61 -1.69
C LEU A 177 6.83 -24.92 -1.72
N ASP A 178 7.84 -25.02 -2.58
CA ASP A 178 8.73 -26.20 -2.69
C ASP A 178 9.46 -26.55 -1.37
N ALA A 179 9.42 -25.65 -0.37
CA ALA A 179 10.12 -25.81 0.90
C ALA A 179 9.27 -26.37 2.07
N ALA A 180 7.93 -26.41 1.98
CA ALA A 180 7.08 -27.06 3.00
C ALA A 180 5.62 -27.20 2.52
N PRO A 181 5.16 -28.41 2.12
CA PRO A 181 3.83 -28.59 1.51
C PRO A 181 2.64 -28.36 2.47
N ASN A 182 2.86 -28.15 3.78
CA ASN A 182 1.78 -28.07 4.77
C ASN A 182 1.88 -26.89 5.75
N LEU A 183 2.71 -25.86 5.48
CA LEU A 183 2.94 -24.78 6.45
C LEU A 183 1.98 -23.59 6.29
N HIS A 184 1.18 -23.56 5.22
CA HIS A 184 0.35 -22.40 4.85
C HIS A 184 -1.10 -22.76 4.53
N THR A 185 -1.61 -23.84 5.12
CA THR A 185 -3.05 -24.10 5.17
C THR A 185 -3.65 -23.32 6.33
N PHE A 186 -4.63 -22.47 6.02
CA PHE A 186 -5.45 -21.77 7.03
C PHE A 186 -6.45 -22.70 7.70
#